data_AF-A0AAU5YUG3-F1
#
_entry.id   AF-A0AAU5YUG3-F1
#
_cell.length_a   1.000
_cell.length_b   1.000
_cell.length_c   1.000
_cell.angle_alpha   90.00
_cell.angle_beta   90.00
_cell.angle_gamma   90.00
#
_symmetry.space_group_name_H-M   'P 1'
#
loop_
_entity.id
_entity.type
_entity.pdbx_description
1 polymer ?
#
loop_
_entity_poly.entity_id
_entity_poly.type
_entity_poly.pdbx_seq_one_letter_code
_entity_poly.pdbx_strand_id
1 'polypeptide(L)' 'MDRAARRKAAMSAPQRAALEGLEKRISVNPFEPPAQSNRDSSWSASFAGGFITYVVSNRHVVINVIDLVAI' A
#
# COMPACT_ATOMS: atom_id res chain seq x y z
N MET A 1 -14.32 8.60 -8.29
CA MET A 1 -14.34 7.48 -7.31
C MET A 1 -13.01 6.75 -7.36
N ASP A 2 -12.26 6.85 -6.27
CA ASP A 2 -10.93 6.26 -6.09
C ASP A 2 -10.98 4.72 -6.27
N ARG A 3 -10.14 4.18 -7.16
CA ARG A 3 -10.09 2.74 -7.48
C ARG A 3 -9.56 1.92 -6.30
N ALA A 4 -8.63 2.47 -5.52
CA ALA A 4 -8.09 1.82 -4.35
C ALA A 4 -9.14 1.74 -3.24
N ALA A 5 -9.92 2.80 -3.02
CA ALA A 5 -11.00 2.80 -2.03
C ALA A 5 -12.06 1.71 -2.31
N ARG A 6 -12.46 1.53 -3.57
CA ARG A 6 -13.42 0.48 -3.96
C ARG A 6 -12.89 -0.93 -3.71
N ARG A 7 -11.60 -1.19 -3.98
CA ARG A 7 -10.97 -2.49 -3.72
C ARG A 7 -10.78 -2.75 -2.23
N LYS A 8 -10.45 -1.73 -1.43
CA LYS A 8 -10.37 -1.84 0.03
C LYS A 8 -11.73 -2.17 0.67
N ALA A 9 -12.82 -1.64 0.10
CA ALA A 9 -14.19 -1.97 0.52
C ALA A 9 -14.58 -3.41 0.18
N ALA A 10 -14.11 -3.96 -0.94
CA ALA A 10 -14.40 -5.32 -1.38
C ALA A 10 -13.58 -6.42 -0.66
N MET A 11 -12.57 -6.04 0.14
CA MET A 11 -11.72 -6.98 0.87
C MET A 11 -12.43 -7.64 2.05
N SER A 12 -12.08 -8.90 2.31
CA SER A 12 -12.46 -9.60 3.54
C SER A 12 -11.81 -8.95 4.77
N ALA A 13 -12.40 -9.18 5.96
CA ALA A 13 -11.88 -8.62 7.20
C ALA A 13 -10.39 -8.96 7.47
N PRO A 14 -9.91 -10.20 7.23
CA PRO A 14 -8.49 -10.53 7.39
C PRO A 14 -7.57 -9.78 6.42
N GLN A 15 -7.97 -9.63 5.16
CA GLN A 15 -7.20 -8.90 4.15
C GLN A 15 -7.12 -7.40 4.48
N ARG A 16 -8.23 -6.83 4.97
CA ARG A 16 -8.27 -5.43 5.40
C ARG A 16 -7.35 -5.19 6.59
N ALA A 17 -7.37 -6.07 7.59
CA ALA A 17 -6.46 -5.98 8.74
C ALA A 17 -4.98 -6.10 8.33
N ALA A 18 -4.66 -6.99 7.38
CA ALA A 18 -3.32 -7.13 6.84
C ALA A 18 -2.86 -5.87 6.08
N LEU A 19 -3.74 -5.27 5.27
CA LEU A 19 -3.48 -4.01 4.58
C LEU A 19 -3.26 -2.86 5.56
N GLU A 20 -4.11 -2.72 6.58
CA GLU A 20 -3.97 -1.67 7.60
C GLU A 20 -2.66 -1.83 8.41
N GLY A 21 -2.26 -3.07 8.70
CA GLY A 21 -0.97 -3.35 9.32
C GLY A 21 0.21 -2.92 8.45
N LEU A 22 0.13 -3.18 7.14
CA LEU A 22 1.13 -2.73 6.17
C LEU A 22 1.17 -1.19 6.08
N GLU A 23 0.01 -0.53 5.97
CA GLU A 23 -0.10 0.93 5.93
C GLU A 23 0.55 1.59 7.15
N LYS A 24 0.34 1.03 8.35
CA LYS A 24 0.99 1.52 9.58
C LYS A 24 2.52 1.40 9.53
N ARG A 25 3.05 0.30 9.02
CA ARG A 25 4.50 0.09 8.90
C ARG A 25 5.14 1.06 7.91
N ILE A 26 4.53 1.21 6.74
CA ILE A 26 5.01 2.13 5.69
C ILE A 26 4.91 3.59 6.15
N SER A 27 3.93 3.93 6.99
CA SER A 27 3.81 5.28 7.59
C SER A 27 4.96 5.62 8.52
N VAL A 28 5.60 4.61 9.14
CA VAL A 28 6.79 4.79 9.98
C VAL A 28 8.05 4.84 9.13
N ASN A 29 8.23 3.88 8.23
CA ASN A 29 9.33 3.86 7.27
C ASN A 29 8.86 3.29 5.92
N PRO A 30 8.72 4.12 4.87
CA PRO A 30 8.18 3.69 3.60
C PRO A 30 9.20 2.96 2.72
N PHE A 31 10.46 2.81 3.15
CA PHE A 31 11.53 2.19 2.37
C PHE A 31 11.96 0.82 2.92
N GLU A 32 11.42 0.42 4.06
CA GLU A 32 11.76 -0.84 4.71
C GLU A 32 10.98 -2.04 4.14
N PRO A 33 11.52 -3.26 4.24
CA PRO A 33 10.82 -4.47 3.83
C PRO A 33 9.41 -4.56 4.43
N PRO A 34 8.36 -4.86 3.64
CA PRO A 34 8.40 -5.47 2.32
C PRO A 34 8.39 -4.48 1.14
N ALA A 35 8.74 -3.20 1.35
CA ALA A 35 8.79 -2.21 0.28
C ALA A 35 9.86 -2.55 -0.77
N GLN A 36 9.50 -2.39 -2.04
CA GLN A 36 10.37 -2.57 -3.20
C GLN A 36 10.28 -1.32 -4.08
N SER A 37 11.44 -0.74 -4.43
CA SER A 37 11.50 0.41 -5.33
C SER A 37 11.17 -0.01 -6.76
N ASN A 38 10.22 0.69 -7.38
CA ASN A 38 9.90 0.53 -8.80
C ASN A 38 10.77 1.47 -9.65
N ARG A 39 10.75 1.30 -10.98
CA ARG A 39 11.53 2.15 -11.91
C ARG A 39 11.02 3.59 -12.03
N ASP A 40 9.86 3.91 -11.46
CA ASP A 40 9.09 5.13 -11.69
C ASP A 40 8.76 5.89 -10.40
N SER A 41 9.78 6.17 -9.56
CA SER A 41 9.67 6.92 -8.29
C SER A 41 8.58 6.40 -7.32
N SER A 42 8.09 5.19 -7.55
CA SER A 42 7.06 4.53 -6.79
C SER A 42 7.63 3.31 -6.08
N TRP A 43 6.87 2.79 -5.13
CA TRP A 43 7.23 1.65 -4.30
C TRP A 43 6.08 0.65 -4.29
N SER A 44 6.41 -0.63 -4.20
CA SER A 44 5.45 -1.71 -4.10
C SER A 44 5.65 -2.45 -2.78
N ALA A 45 4.57 -2.89 -2.14
CA ALA A 45 4.65 -3.70 -0.92
C ALA A 45 3.55 -4.75 -0.88
N SER A 46 3.91 -5.97 -0.50
CA SER A 46 2.98 -7.10 -0.37
C SER A 46 2.39 -7.21 1.03
N PHE A 47 1.16 -7.70 1.11
CA PHE A 47 0.48 -8.06 2.35
C PHE A 47 -0.31 -9.36 2.15
N ALA A 48 -0.81 -9.94 3.25
CA ALA A 48 -1.67 -11.12 3.17
C ALA A 48 -2.98 -10.77 2.45
N GLY A 49 -3.07 -11.17 1.18
CA GLY A 49 -4.21 -10.88 0.31
C GLY A 49 -3.89 -10.00 -0.89
N GLY A 50 -2.64 -9.58 -1.12
CA GLY A 50 -2.33 -8.77 -2.27
C GLY A 50 -1.02 -7.98 -2.22
N PHE A 51 -0.94 -6.94 -3.04
CA PHE A 51 0.09 -5.92 -2.95
C PHE A 51 -0.48 -4.53 -3.26
N ILE A 52 0.22 -3.52 -2.78
CA ILE A 52 -0.04 -2.11 -3.07
C ILE A 52 1.11 -1.48 -3.83
N THR A 53 0.80 -0.49 -4.66
CA THR A 53 1.79 0.45 -5.20
C THR A 53 1.51 1.83 -4.63
N TYR A 54 2.56 2.52 -4.17
CA TYR A 54 2.46 3.84 -3.58
C TYR A 54 3.64 4.73 -3.95
N VAL A 55 3.47 6.04 -3.79
CA VAL A 55 4.54 7.04 -3.96
C VAL A 55 4.82 7.71 -2.63
N VAL A 56 6.08 8.13 -2.42
CA VAL A 56 6.51 8.84 -1.23
C VAL A 56 6.88 10.28 -1.62
N SER A 57 6.28 11.27 -0.95
CA SER A 57 6.63 12.68 -1.16
C SER A 57 7.51 13.20 -0.02
N ASN A 58 8.63 13.85 -0.35
CA ASN A 58 9.61 14.34 0.64
C ASN A 58 9.10 15.48 1.55
N ARG A 59 7.95 16.10 1.24
CA ARG A 59 7.41 17.21 2.04
C ARG A 59 6.55 16.76 3.22
N HIS A 60 5.87 15.62 3.09
CA HIS A 60 5.06 14.96 4.10
C HIS A 60 4.97 13.49 3.65
N VAL A 61 5.22 12.50 4.52
CA VAL A 61 5.09 11.07 4.17
C VAL A 61 3.61 10.79 3.88
N VAL A 62 3.20 11.04 2.63
CA VAL A 62 1.85 10.83 2.11
C VAL A 62 1.93 9.59 1.25
N ILE A 63 1.35 8.50 1.74
CA ILE A 63 1.27 7.22 1.04
C ILE A 63 -0.02 7.23 0.25
N ASN A 64 0.09 7.48 -1.06
CA ASN A 64 -1.04 7.32 -1.96
C ASN A 64 -1.04 5.90 -2.50
N VAL A 65 -2.02 5.08 -2.13
CA VAL A 65 -2.20 3.76 -2.75
C VAL A 65 -2.78 3.95 -4.14
N ILE A 66 -1.96 3.76 -5.17
CA ILE A 66 -2.31 3.99 -6.57
C ILE A 66 -2.97 2.73 -7.17
N ASP A 67 -2.52 1.56 -6.73
CA ASP A 67 -3.13 0.29 -7.09
C ASP A 67 -3.15 -0.67 -5.90
N LEU A 68 -4.18 -1.50 -5.89
CA LEU A 68 -4.43 -2.56 -4.91
C LEU A 68 -4.81 -3.81 -5.69
N VAL A 69 -3.94 -4.81 -5.72
CA VAL A 69 -4.22 -6.08 -6.38
C VAL A 69 -4.52 -7.10 -5.30
N ALA A 70 -5.75 -7.60 -5.24
CA ALA A 70 -6.15 -8.67 -4.35
C ALA A 70 -6.06 -10.02 -5.07
N ILE A 71 -5.51 -11.04 -4.40
CA ILE A 71 -5.41 -12.43 -4.89
C ILE A 71 -6.41 -13.29 -4.12
#